data_AF-A0A943SRP9-F1
#
_entry.id   AF-A0A943SRP9-F1
#
_cell.length_a   1.000
_cell.length_b   1.000
_cell.length_c   1.000
_cell.angle_alpha   90.00
_cell.angle_beta   90.00
_cell.angle_gamma   90.00
#
_symmetry.space_group_name_H-M   'P 1'
#
loop_
_entity.id
_entity.type
_entity.pdbx_description
1 polymer ?
#
loop_
_entity_poly.entity_id
_entity_poly.type
_entity_poly.pdbx_seq_one_letter_code
_entity_poly.pdbx_strand_id
1 'polypeptide(L)'
;MNYDKFLYCGLNIFNTKGTEIGTQFIVGVDNDKNIFNIFCEENPGAYKFYDLPFTYIGFVDREIDGSVVRLVKHRKPTIEKKLRAYNEALGLLKEV
;
A
#
# COMPACT_ATOMS: atom_id res chain seq x y z
N MET A 1 -16.26 11.41 -2.33
CA MET A 1 -15.32 10.95 -3.37
C MET A 1 -15.24 9.44 -3.24
N ASN A 2 -15.46 8.65 -4.29
CA ASN A 2 -15.36 7.19 -4.17
C ASN A 2 -13.85 6.80 -4.23
N TYR A 3 -13.38 6.13 -3.17
CA TYR A 3 -11.99 5.69 -3.02
C TYR A 3 -11.76 4.21 -3.42
N ASP A 4 -12.82 3.47 -3.75
CA ASP A 4 -12.77 2.05 -4.16
C ASP A 4 -11.92 1.85 -5.42
N LYS A 5 -11.84 2.88 -6.27
CA LYS A 5 -10.97 2.90 -7.46
C LYS A 5 -9.48 2.73 -7.16
N PHE A 6 -9.07 2.93 -5.91
CA PHE A 6 -7.68 2.76 -5.46
C PHE A 6 -7.42 1.36 -4.89
N LEU A 7 -8.44 0.52 -4.72
CA LEU A 7 -8.26 -0.87 -4.32
C LEU A 7 -7.28 -1.56 -5.27
N TYR A 8 -6.30 -2.27 -4.70
CA TYR A 8 -5.20 -2.93 -5.41
C TYR A 8 -4.22 -2.02 -6.16
N CYS A 9 -4.29 -0.70 -5.94
CA CYS A 9 -3.20 0.20 -6.32
C CYS A 9 -2.06 0.12 -5.29
N GLY A 10 -0.87 0.51 -5.75
CA GLY A 10 0.27 0.78 -4.88
C GLY A 10 0.32 2.24 -4.47
N LEU A 11 0.70 2.52 -3.23
CA LEU A 11 1.16 3.83 -2.77
C LEU A 11 2.67 3.74 -2.55
N ASN A 12 3.42 3.51 -3.62
CA ASN A 12 4.82 3.13 -3.52
C ASN A 12 5.68 4.35 -3.18
N ILE A 13 6.67 4.14 -2.32
CA ILE A 13 7.57 5.20 -1.85
C ILE A 13 8.85 5.11 -2.67
N PHE A 14 9.26 6.23 -3.25
CA PHE A 14 10.50 6.34 -4.02
C PHE A 14 11.42 7.36 -3.38
N ASN A 15 12.72 7.09 -3.33
CA ASN A 15 13.70 8.10 -2.93
C ASN A 15 13.99 9.09 -4.07
N THR A 16 14.76 10.14 -3.80
CA THR A 16 15.19 11.14 -4.81
C THR A 16 15.97 10.56 -5.99
N LYS A 17 16.54 9.34 -5.87
CA LYS A 17 17.21 8.63 -6.97
C LYS A 17 16.24 7.84 -7.85
N GLY A 18 14.94 7.85 -7.53
CA GLY A 18 13.92 7.09 -8.23
C GLY A 18 13.90 5.61 -7.87
N THR A 19 14.60 5.18 -6.81
CA THR A 19 14.55 3.81 -6.32
C THR A 19 13.31 3.63 -5.45
N GLU A 20 12.54 2.57 -5.70
CA GLU A 20 11.44 2.15 -4.84
C GLU A 20 11.98 1.62 -3.51
N ILE A 21 11.52 2.20 -2.42
CA ILE A 21 11.95 1.88 -1.04
C ILE A 21 10.78 1.48 -0.14
N GLY A 22 9.55 1.46 -0.67
CA GLY A 22 8.36 1.00 0.04
C GLY A 22 7.28 0.52 -0.92
N THR A 23 6.73 -0.66 -0.66
CA THR A 23 5.81 -1.38 -1.56
C THR A 23 4.38 -1.46 -1.00
N GLN A 24 3.85 -0.31 -0.58
CA GLN A 24 2.52 -0.22 0.05
C GLN A 24 1.43 -0.64 -0.94
N PHE A 25 0.70 -1.71 -0.64
CA PHE A 25 -0.37 -2.26 -1.48
C PHE A 25 -1.72 -2.11 -0.78
N ILE A 26 -2.68 -1.44 -1.43
CA ILE A 26 -4.02 -1.25 -0.87
C ILE A 26 -4.81 -2.55 -1.02
N VAL A 27 -5.11 -3.20 0.11
CA VAL A 27 -5.87 -4.46 0.17
C VAL A 27 -7.32 -4.25 0.62
N GLY A 28 -7.64 -3.09 1.18
CA GLY A 28 -8.97 -2.72 1.62
C GLY A 28 -9.22 -1.21 1.55
N VAL A 29 -10.49 -0.85 1.36
CA VAL A 29 -10.99 0.53 1.39
C VAL A 29 -12.19 0.54 2.33
N ASP A 30 -12.06 1.21 3.47
CA ASP A 30 -13.13 1.37 4.45
C ASP A 30 -13.65 2.81 4.34
N ASN A 31 -14.76 2.96 3.61
CA ASN A 31 -15.38 4.27 3.34
C ASN A 31 -16.05 4.86 4.59
N ASP A 32 -16.46 4.03 5.56
CA ASP A 32 -17.10 4.50 6.79
C ASP A 32 -16.05 5.13 7.71
N LYS A 33 -14.87 4.52 7.80
CA LYS A 33 -13.74 5.03 8.60
C LYS A 33 -12.80 5.98 7.84
N ASN A 34 -12.97 6.11 6.53
CA ASN A 34 -12.12 6.90 5.64
C ASN A 34 -10.64 6.48 5.64
N ILE A 35 -10.39 5.16 5.60
CA ILE A 35 -9.04 4.58 5.64
C ILE A 35 -8.81 3.56 4.52
N PHE A 36 -7.55 3.46 4.09
CA PHE A 36 -7.02 2.36 3.32
C PHE A 36 -6.38 1.34 4.25
N ASN A 37 -6.69 0.06 4.06
CA ASN A 37 -5.92 -1.01 4.67
C ASN A 37 -4.75 -1.36 3.75
N ILE A 38 -3.54 -1.26 4.29
CA ILE A 38 -2.29 -1.41 3.55
C ILE A 38 -1.61 -2.72 3.94
N PHE A 39 -1.09 -3.40 2.93
CA PHE A 39 -0.17 -4.50 3.05
C PHE A 39 1.20 -4.12 2.48
N CYS A 40 2.29 -4.41 3.18
CA CYS A 40 3.65 -4.20 2.70
C CYS A 40 4.44 -5.52 2.73
N GLU A 41 4.89 -5.99 1.57
CA GLU A 41 5.62 -7.26 1.44
C GLU A 41 7.03 -7.16 2.02
N GLU A 42 7.71 -6.05 1.73
CA GLU A 42 9.10 -5.81 2.10
C GLU A 42 9.17 -4.67 3.10
N ASN A 43 8.90 -4.97 4.37
CA ASN A 43 9.24 -4.06 5.45
C ASN A 43 10.12 -4.78 6.48
N PRO A 44 11.44 -4.53 6.49
CA PRO A 44 12.37 -5.14 7.46
C PRO A 44 12.15 -4.67 8.91
N GLY A 45 11.35 -3.63 9.14
CA GLY A 45 11.23 -2.98 10.46
C GLY A 45 9.85 -2.46 10.87
N ALA A 46 8.78 -2.71 10.10
CA ALA A 46 7.42 -2.29 10.49
C ALA A 46 6.37 -3.38 10.27
N TYR A 47 5.17 -3.15 10.81
CA TYR A 47 4.01 -4.03 10.63
C TYR A 47 3.74 -4.27 9.13
N LYS A 48 3.58 -5.54 8.75
CA LYS A 48 3.17 -5.93 7.38
C LYS A 48 1.79 -5.39 7.00
N PHE A 49 0.97 -5.02 7.98
CA PHE A 49 -0.40 -4.54 7.84
C PHE A 49 -0.60 -3.28 8.67
N TYR A 50 -1.16 -2.23 8.09
CA TYR A 50 -1.48 -0.98 8.79
C TYR A 50 -2.51 -0.17 8.01
N ASP A 51 -3.09 0.84 8.66
CA ASP A 51 -4.11 1.70 8.06
C ASP A 51 -3.52 3.07 7.70
N LEU A 52 -3.94 3.61 6.54
CA LEU A 52 -3.64 4.97 6.12
C LEU A 52 -4.93 5.77 5.91
N PRO A 53 -5.03 7.02 6.38
CA PRO A 53 -6.21 7.85 6.11
C PRO A 53 -6.31 8.21 4.63
N PHE A 54 -7.52 8.42 4.11
CA PHE A 54 -7.73 8.86 2.72
C PHE A 54 -7.02 10.17 2.36
N THR A 55 -6.79 11.03 3.36
CA THR A 55 -6.00 12.27 3.22
C THR A 55 -4.57 12.02 2.76
N TYR A 56 -4.05 10.80 2.94
CA TYR A 56 -2.71 10.42 2.46
C TYR A 56 -2.56 10.53 0.94
N ILE A 57 -3.65 10.40 0.17
CA ILE A 57 -3.64 10.65 -1.29
C ILE A 57 -3.19 12.08 -1.61
N GLY A 58 -3.42 13.04 -0.70
CA GLY A 58 -2.96 14.42 -0.87
C GLY A 58 -1.44 14.58 -0.95
N PHE A 59 -0.67 13.57 -0.53
CA PHE A 59 0.80 13.56 -0.59
C PHE A 59 1.36 12.88 -1.85
N VAL A 60 0.51 12.28 -2.69
CA VAL A 60 0.96 11.67 -3.94
C VAL A 60 1.63 12.72 -4.83
N ASP A 61 2.76 12.33 -5.42
CA ASP A 61 3.63 13.15 -6.27
C ASP A 61 4.23 14.38 -5.59
N ARG A 62 4.21 14.44 -4.24
CA ARG A 62 4.93 15.45 -3.45
C ARG A 62 6.20 14.86 -2.86
N GLU A 63 7.29 15.62 -2.91
CA GLU A 63 8.52 15.29 -2.20
C GLU A 63 8.41 15.70 -0.74
N ILE A 64 8.67 14.76 0.16
CA ILE A 64 8.70 14.91 1.62
C ILE A 64 9.94 14.19 2.12
N ASP A 65 10.84 14.92 2.77
CA ASP A 65 12.08 14.38 3.36
C ASP A 65 12.89 13.50 2.38
N GLY A 66 12.99 13.92 1.12
CA GLY A 66 13.72 13.22 0.07
C GLY A 66 13.05 11.94 -0.44
N SER A 67 11.76 11.76 -0.16
CA SER A 67 10.95 10.66 -0.65
C SER A 67 9.67 11.17 -1.32
N VAL A 68 9.16 10.43 -2.31
CA VAL A 68 7.93 10.74 -3.04
C VAL A 68 7.04 9.50 -3.03
N VAL A 69 5.77 9.68 -2.66
CA VAL A 69 4.76 8.63 -2.82
C VAL A 69 4.18 8.72 -4.22
N ARG A 70 4.09 7.58 -4.92
CA ARG A 70 3.43 7.49 -6.23
C ARG A 70 2.27 6.52 -6.18
N LEU A 71 1.17 6.90 -6.80
CA LEU A 71 0.05 6.00 -7.03
C LEU A 71 0.37 5.10 -8.24
N VAL A 72 0.51 3.81 -7.99
CA VAL A 72 0.86 2.83 -9.02
C VAL A 72 -0.35 1.94 -9.31
N LYS A 73 -0.82 1.95 -10.57
CA LYS A 73 -1.82 0.99 -11.03
C LYS A 73 -1.13 -0.29 -11.47
N HIS A 74 -1.54 -1.41 -10.89
CA HIS A 74 -0.98 -2.71 -11.21
C HIS A 74 -1.78 -3.43 -12.30
N ARG A 75 -1.11 -4.31 -13.05
CA ARG A 75 -1.78 -5.26 -13.94
C ARG A 75 -2.31 -6.44 -13.13
N LYS A 76 -3.35 -7.12 -13.64
CA LYS A 76 -3.99 -8.28 -12.99
C LYS A 76 -2.98 -9.34 -12.47
N PRO A 77 -1.95 -9.78 -13.22
CA PRO A 77 -1.00 -10.77 -12.69
C PRO A 77 -0.21 -10.29 -11.47
N THR A 78 0.14 -9.00 -11.43
CA THR A 78 0.80 -8.40 -10.28
C THR A 78 -0.15 -8.35 -9.08
N ILE A 79 -1.40 -7.94 -9.28
CA ILE A 79 -2.43 -7.90 -8.23
C ILE A 79 -2.61 -9.29 -7.61
N GLU A 80 -2.77 -10.33 -8.44
CA GLU A 80 -2.93 -11.71 -7.98
C GLU A 80 -1.71 -12.20 -7.18
N LYS A 81 -0.50 -11.86 -7.62
CA LYS A 81 0.73 -12.17 -6.87
C LYS A 81 0.73 -11.50 -5.49
N LYS A 82 0.43 -10.20 -5.41
CA LYS A 82 0.39 -9.45 -4.16
C LYS A 82 -0.70 -9.96 -3.21
N LEU A 83 -1.86 -10.34 -3.73
CA LEU A 83 -2.94 -10.93 -2.95
C LEU A 83 -2.60 -12.31 -2.38
N ARG A 84 -1.84 -13.14 -3.12
CA ARG A 84 -1.32 -14.41 -2.56
C ARG A 84 -0.38 -14.14 -1.39
N ALA A 85 0.57 -13.23 -1.54
CA ALA A 85 1.48 -12.85 -0.46
C ALA A 85 0.74 -12.28 0.77
N TYR A 86 -0.30 -11.45 0.54
CA TYR A 86 -1.19 -10.95 1.59
C TYR A 86 -1.89 -12.09 2.33
N ASN A 87 -2.48 -13.04 1.61
CA ASN A 87 -3.21 -14.16 2.21
C ASN A 87 -2.27 -15.10 2.99
N GLU A 88 -1.08 -15.38 2.47
CA GLU A 88 -0.05 -16.16 3.16
C GLU A 88 0.38 -15.47 4.47
N ALA A 89 0.65 -14.16 4.42
CA ALA A 89 1.01 -13.39 5.60
C ALA A 89 -0.13 -13.31 6.63
N LEU A 90 -1.39 -13.23 6.19
CA LEU A 90 -2.56 -13.23 7.06
C LEU A 90 -2.80 -14.60 7.71
N GLY A 91 -2.54 -15.69 6.99
CA GLY A 91 -2.61 -17.05 7.52
C GLY A 91 -1.64 -17.24 8.68
N LEU A 92 -0.37 -16.83 8.49
CA LEU A 92 0.65 -16.90 9.55
C LEU A 92 0.28 -16.14 10.82
N LEU A 93 -0.44 -15.02 10.72
CA LEU A 93 -0.88 -14.25 11.89
C LEU A 93 -2.00 -14.91 12.68
N LYS A 94 -2.78 -15.81 12.07
CA LYS A 94 -3.90 -16.50 12.73
C LYS A 94 -3.48 -17.77 13.45
N GLU A 95 -2.28 -18.28 13.17
CA GLU A 95 -1.70 -19.47 13.81
C GLU A 95 -0.87 -19.13 15.06
N VAL A 96 -0.78 -17.85 15.43
CA VAL A 96 -0.10 -17.32 16.64
C VAL A 96 -1.15 -16.86 17.65
#